data_AF-A0A954XBV2-F1
#
_entry.id   AF-A0A954XBV2-F1
#
_cell.length_a   1.000
_cell.length_b   1.000
_cell.length_c   1.000
_cell.angle_alpha   90.00
_cell.angle_beta   90.00
_cell.angle_gamma   90.00
#
_symmetry.space_group_name_H-M   'P 1'
#
loop_
_entity.id
_entity.type
_entity.pdbx_description
1 polymer ?
#
loop_
_entity_poly.entity_id
_entity_poly.type
_entity_poly.pdbx_seq_one_letter_code
_entity_poly.pdbx_strand_id
1 'polypeptide(L)'
;GRIDQIRLIKSDVAAVEGETSVGAPGESPSVSVFSALLVLDNGRWTIHSIEESAAPNPVQVGEALRGLEWLVGRWVDETEATRVDTTVRWSSNGAFLIRSFAVRKDDNVTQQGTQIIGWDPRSREIRSWSFNSDGSFGDGVWSKNGDDWLIRSSQTLADGRAATGTYVLTRVDENAMQLKLIGHEIEGEPQPASPTVKVVRATEPAKNETPSTSSK
;
A
#
# COMPACT_ATOMS: atom_id res chain seq x y z
N GLY A 1 -26.54 -15.66 0.26
CA GLY A 1 -25.51 -15.73 -0.78
C GLY A 1 -25.69 -14.61 -1.78
N ARG A 2 -24.63 -14.24 -2.48
CA ARG A 2 -24.55 -13.21 -3.53
C ARG A 2 -23.97 -13.88 -4.78
N ILE A 3 -24.51 -13.55 -5.96
CA ILE A 3 -23.92 -13.97 -7.23
C ILE A 3 -22.99 -12.85 -7.69
N ASP A 4 -21.74 -13.19 -7.96
CA ASP A 4 -20.72 -12.25 -8.45
C ASP A 4 -20.71 -12.20 -9.98
N GLN A 5 -20.83 -13.36 -10.62
CA GLN A 5 -20.73 -13.47 -12.05
C GLN A 5 -21.60 -14.59 -12.61
N ILE A 6 -22.20 -14.34 -13.77
CA ILE A 6 -22.86 -15.35 -14.60
C ILE A 6 -22.22 -15.28 -15.98
N ARG A 7 -21.77 -16.43 -16.50
CA ARG A 7 -21.20 -16.56 -17.84
C ARG A 7 -21.90 -17.70 -18.58
N LEU A 8 -22.64 -17.37 -19.64
CA LEU A 8 -23.12 -18.37 -20.59
C LEU A 8 -21.92 -18.98 -21.32
N ILE A 9 -21.74 -20.30 -21.19
CA ILE A 9 -20.74 -21.07 -21.94
C ILE A 9 -21.35 -21.49 -23.29
N LYS A 10 -22.63 -21.86 -23.27
CA LYS A 10 -23.48 -22.17 -24.42
C LYS A 10 -24.89 -21.66 -24.16
N SER A 11 -25.78 -21.79 -25.15
CA SER A 11 -27.21 -21.43 -24.99
C SER A 11 -27.92 -22.20 -23.88
N ASP A 12 -27.43 -23.39 -23.55
CA ASP A 12 -28.00 -24.34 -22.59
C ASP A 12 -27.05 -24.67 -21.41
N VAL A 13 -25.90 -23.99 -21.31
CA VAL A 13 -24.94 -24.17 -20.21
C VAL A 13 -24.43 -22.82 -19.70
N ALA A 14 -24.48 -22.59 -18.39
CA ALA A 14 -23.97 -21.40 -17.74
C ALA A 14 -23.04 -21.74 -16.57
N ALA A 15 -21.98 -20.98 -16.39
CA ALA A 15 -21.19 -20.96 -15.17
C ALA A 15 -21.64 -19.79 -14.29
N VAL A 16 -21.76 -20.05 -12.99
CA VAL A 16 -22.11 -19.05 -11.98
C VAL A 16 -21.07 -19.08 -10.89
N GLU A 17 -20.53 -17.93 -10.54
CA GLU A 17 -19.64 -17.75 -9.40
C GLU A 17 -20.31 -16.85 -8.39
N GLY A 18 -20.10 -17.14 -7.12
CA GLY A 18 -20.66 -16.34 -6.04
C GLY A 18 -20.14 -16.71 -4.66
N GLU A 19 -20.76 -16.09 -3.68
CA GLU A 19 -20.39 -16.15 -2.28
C GLU A 19 -21.61 -16.56 -1.46
N THR A 20 -21.40 -17.42 -0.47
CA THR A 20 -22.40 -17.72 0.54
C THR A 20 -21.88 -17.36 1.92
N SER A 21 -22.80 -16.98 2.80
CA SER A 21 -22.50 -16.55 4.16
C SER A 21 -23.49 -17.23 5.10
N VAL A 22 -22.96 -17.92 6.11
CA VAL A 22 -23.73 -18.68 7.09
C VAL A 22 -23.27 -18.25 8.48
N GLY A 23 -24.21 -17.85 9.35
CA GLY A 23 -23.86 -17.44 10.71
C GLY A 23 -24.99 -17.69 11.69
N ALA A 24 -24.63 -17.86 12.96
CA ALA A 24 -25.57 -17.88 14.07
C ALA A 24 -25.71 -16.47 14.68
N PRO A 25 -26.86 -16.12 15.30
CA PRO A 25 -27.03 -14.84 15.98
C PRO A 25 -25.95 -14.64 17.06
N GLY A 26 -25.16 -13.57 16.96
CA GLY A 26 -24.10 -13.23 17.90
C GLY A 26 -22.70 -13.76 17.54
N GLU A 27 -22.56 -14.52 16.45
CA GLU A 27 -21.28 -15.00 15.93
C GLU A 27 -20.94 -14.34 14.58
N SER A 28 -19.64 -14.25 14.26
CA SER A 28 -19.20 -13.84 12.93
C SER A 28 -19.59 -14.92 11.91
N PRO A 29 -20.27 -14.57 10.81
CA PRO A 29 -20.69 -15.57 9.82
C PRO A 29 -19.47 -16.14 9.07
N SER A 30 -19.48 -17.44 8.82
CA SER A 30 -18.55 -18.08 7.90
C SER A 30 -18.91 -17.70 6.47
N VAL A 31 -17.88 -17.44 5.67
CA VAL A 31 -18.02 -17.08 4.25
C VAL A 31 -17.34 -18.16 3.40
N SER A 32 -18.04 -18.60 2.36
CA SER A 32 -17.53 -19.54 1.36
C SER A 32 -17.80 -19.01 -0.04
N VAL A 33 -16.94 -19.39 -0.98
CA VAL A 33 -17.11 -19.10 -2.40
C VAL A 33 -17.51 -20.36 -3.12
N PHE A 34 -18.38 -20.24 -4.12
CA PHE A 34 -18.82 -21.36 -4.92
C PHE A 34 -18.67 -21.08 -6.41
N SER A 35 -18.42 -22.14 -7.17
CA SER A 35 -18.55 -22.18 -8.62
C SER A 35 -19.57 -23.25 -8.98
N ALA A 36 -20.59 -22.87 -9.74
CA ALA A 36 -21.67 -23.76 -10.16
C ALA A 36 -21.77 -23.82 -11.68
N LEU A 37 -22.02 -25.02 -12.20
CA LEU A 37 -22.37 -25.23 -13.60
C LEU A 37 -23.86 -25.53 -13.68
N LEU A 38 -24.58 -24.73 -14.45
CA LEU A 38 -26.00 -24.85 -14.68
C LEU A 38 -26.26 -25.37 -16.09
N VAL A 39 -27.26 -26.22 -16.24
CA VAL A 39 -27.71 -26.77 -17.53
C VAL A 39 -29.20 -26.48 -17.70
N LEU A 40 -29.62 -26.08 -18.90
CA LEU A 40 -31.01 -25.86 -19.26
C LEU A 40 -31.65 -27.21 -19.62
N ASP A 41 -32.45 -27.77 -18.71
CA ASP A 41 -33.20 -29.00 -18.93
C ASP A 41 -34.70 -28.73 -18.93
N ASN A 42 -35.41 -29.20 -19.96
CA ASN A 42 -36.86 -29.01 -20.14
C ASN A 42 -37.32 -27.55 -19.94
N GLY A 43 -36.53 -26.59 -20.44
CA GLY A 43 -36.82 -25.15 -20.32
C GLY A 43 -36.56 -24.55 -18.94
N ARG A 44 -35.92 -25.27 -18.01
CA ARG A 44 -35.55 -24.80 -16.68
C ARG A 44 -34.05 -25.00 -16.43
N TRP A 45 -33.40 -23.95 -15.93
CA TRP A 45 -32.02 -24.07 -15.49
C TRP A 45 -31.95 -24.90 -14.20
N THR A 46 -31.10 -25.92 -14.20
CA THR A 46 -30.81 -26.75 -13.03
C THR A 46 -29.32 -26.70 -12.73
N ILE A 47 -28.94 -26.85 -11.46
CA ILE A 47 -27.54 -26.97 -11.07
C ILE A 47 -27.10 -28.38 -11.40
N HIS A 48 -26.16 -28.51 -12.34
CA HIS A 48 -25.54 -29.78 -12.68
C HIS A 48 -24.44 -30.14 -11.68
N SER A 49 -23.58 -29.17 -11.35
CA SER A 49 -22.54 -29.32 -10.34
C SER A 49 -22.33 -28.02 -9.59
N ILE A 50 -21.93 -28.14 -8.33
CA ILE A 50 -21.48 -27.02 -7.51
C ILE A 50 -20.25 -27.47 -6.73
N GLU A 51 -19.21 -26.66 -6.80
CA GLU A 51 -18.03 -26.78 -5.97
C GLU A 51 -18.02 -25.59 -5.02
N GLU A 52 -17.91 -25.89 -3.73
CA GLU A 52 -17.82 -24.89 -2.67
C GLU A 52 -16.45 -25.02 -2.02
N SER A 53 -15.81 -23.88 -1.77
CA SER A 53 -14.54 -23.81 -1.07
C SER A 53 -14.62 -22.70 -0.02
N ALA A 54 -13.81 -22.83 1.03
CA ALA A 54 -13.65 -21.74 1.98
C ALA A 54 -13.31 -20.47 1.20
N ALA A 55 -13.96 -19.35 1.51
CA ALA A 55 -13.54 -18.09 0.94
C ALA A 55 -12.05 -17.93 1.28
N PRO A 56 -11.21 -17.47 0.33
CA PRO A 56 -9.83 -17.15 0.67
C PRO A 56 -9.90 -16.25 1.90
N ASN A 57 -9.22 -16.62 2.98
CA ASN A 57 -9.16 -15.75 4.14
C ASN A 57 -8.73 -14.38 3.60
N PRO A 58 -9.53 -13.32 3.77
CA PRO A 58 -9.06 -12.00 3.40
C PRO A 58 -7.74 -11.86 4.15
N VAL A 59 -6.64 -11.70 3.42
CA VAL A 59 -5.35 -11.41 4.05
C VAL A 59 -5.67 -10.29 5.01
N GLN A 60 -5.53 -10.53 6.31
CA GLN A 60 -5.81 -9.48 7.29
C GLN A 60 -4.99 -8.31 6.81
N VAL A 61 -5.61 -7.16 6.49
CA VAL A 61 -4.95 -6.14 5.65
C VAL A 61 -3.60 -5.71 6.26
N GLY A 62 -3.47 -5.76 7.58
CA GLY A 62 -2.21 -5.59 8.30
C GLY A 62 -1.15 -6.69 8.04
N GLU A 63 -1.53 -7.96 7.89
CA GLU A 63 -0.60 -9.05 7.52
C GLU A 63 0.01 -8.86 6.14
N ALA A 64 -0.75 -8.37 5.16
CA ALA A 64 -0.23 -8.07 3.82
C ALA A 64 0.91 -7.04 3.87
N LEU A 65 0.82 -6.09 4.80
CA LEU A 65 1.79 -5.01 5.00
C LEU A 65 2.87 -5.34 6.04
N ARG A 66 2.85 -6.53 6.66
CA ARG A 66 3.80 -6.91 7.73
C ARG A 66 5.26 -6.81 7.29
N GLY A 67 5.53 -7.10 6.01
CA GLY A 67 6.88 -6.94 5.43
C GLY A 67 7.39 -5.50 5.38
N LEU A 68 6.52 -4.51 5.59
CA LEU A 68 6.82 -3.08 5.63
C LEU A 68 6.68 -2.48 7.04
N GLU A 69 6.33 -3.27 8.06
CA GLU A 69 6.13 -2.80 9.43
C GLU A 69 7.37 -2.09 10.00
N TRP A 70 8.55 -2.52 9.58
CA TRP A 70 9.82 -1.90 9.98
C TRP A 70 9.93 -0.43 9.55
N LEU A 71 9.14 0.04 8.59
CA LEU A 71 9.10 1.46 8.22
C LEU A 71 8.44 2.33 9.29
N VAL A 72 7.60 1.77 10.17
CA VAL A 72 6.89 2.53 11.20
C VAL A 72 7.89 3.23 12.12
N GLY A 73 7.65 4.53 12.35
CA GLY A 73 8.49 5.39 13.18
C GLY A 73 8.89 6.69 12.46
N ARG A 74 9.88 7.37 13.02
CA ARG A 74 10.42 8.61 12.49
C ARG A 74 11.80 8.39 11.89
N TRP A 75 12.04 9.04 10.76
CA TRP A 75 13.22 8.89 9.93
C TRP A 75 13.72 10.24 9.46
N VAL A 76 15.02 10.37 9.32
CA VAL A 76 15.71 11.58 8.88
C VAL A 76 16.73 11.18 7.81
N ASP A 77 16.70 11.88 6.70
CA ASP A 77 17.81 11.98 5.76
C ASP A 77 18.35 13.40 5.84
N GLU A 78 19.67 13.55 5.96
CA GLU A 78 20.30 14.85 6.14
C GLU A 78 21.61 14.90 5.37
N THR A 79 21.73 15.96 4.57
CA THR A 79 22.93 16.37 3.86
C THR A 79 23.28 17.80 4.30
N GLU A 80 24.43 18.32 3.89
CA GLU A 80 24.82 19.70 4.21
C GLU A 80 23.80 20.75 3.74
N ALA A 81 23.05 20.46 2.67
CA ALA A 81 22.15 21.42 2.03
C ALA A 81 20.66 21.15 2.27
N THR A 82 20.27 19.95 2.70
CA THR A 82 18.86 19.55 2.75
C THR A 82 18.65 18.49 3.81
N ARG A 83 17.54 18.63 4.54
CA ARG A 83 17.07 17.67 5.53
C ARG A 83 15.65 17.21 5.18
N VAL A 84 15.39 15.92 5.23
CA VAL A 84 14.09 15.32 5.00
C VAL A 84 13.63 14.59 6.26
N ASP A 85 12.60 15.11 6.91
CA ASP A 85 11.97 14.46 8.06
C ASP A 85 10.78 13.65 7.58
N THR A 86 10.78 12.35 7.86
CA THR A 86 9.73 11.41 7.47
C THR A 86 9.12 10.75 8.71
N THR A 87 7.80 10.66 8.77
CA THR A 87 7.07 9.87 9.78
C THR A 87 6.22 8.83 9.07
N VAL A 88 6.28 7.58 9.53
CA VAL A 88 5.42 6.50 9.06
C VAL A 88 4.65 5.94 10.24
N ARG A 89 3.34 5.76 10.08
CA ARG A 89 2.45 5.21 11.10
C ARG A 89 1.39 4.33 10.48
N TRP A 90 0.82 3.43 11.27
CA TRP A 90 -0.40 2.75 10.88
C TRP A 90 -1.58 3.73 10.80
N SER A 91 -2.54 3.43 9.92
CA SER A 91 -3.91 3.97 10.03
C SER A 91 -4.57 3.46 11.31
N SER A 92 -5.63 4.14 11.76
CA SER A 92 -6.32 3.79 13.01
C SER A 92 -6.83 2.34 13.06
N ASN A 93 -7.16 1.78 11.90
CA ASN A 93 -7.63 0.40 11.74
C ASN A 93 -6.53 -0.59 11.28
N GLY A 94 -5.27 -0.15 11.19
CA GLY A 94 -4.15 -1.02 10.76
C GLY A 94 -4.19 -1.46 9.30
N ALA A 95 -5.08 -0.90 8.47
CA ALA A 95 -5.23 -1.27 7.06
C ALA A 95 -4.19 -0.60 6.13
N PHE A 96 -3.59 0.50 6.56
CA PHE A 96 -2.65 1.26 5.74
C PHE A 96 -1.43 1.69 6.56
N LEU A 97 -0.29 1.82 5.89
CA LEU A 97 0.81 2.64 6.36
C LEU A 97 0.65 4.04 5.78
N ILE A 98 0.66 5.06 6.63
CA ILE A 98 0.59 6.47 6.26
C ILE A 98 1.98 7.05 6.50
N ARG A 99 2.63 7.46 5.42
CA ARG A 99 3.92 8.15 5.41
C ARG A 99 3.68 9.63 5.15
N SER A 100 4.22 10.50 6.00
CA SER A 100 4.27 11.95 5.78
C SER A 100 5.72 12.40 5.81
N PHE A 101 6.09 13.33 4.94
CA PHE A 101 7.45 13.86 4.89
C PHE A 101 7.47 15.38 4.68
N ALA A 102 8.54 16.01 5.16
CA ALA A 102 8.84 17.41 4.94
C ALA A 102 10.32 17.56 4.57
N VAL A 103 10.58 18.25 3.46
CA VAL A 103 11.91 18.64 3.00
C VAL A 103 12.19 20.06 3.49
N ARG A 104 13.34 20.24 4.12
CA ARG A 104 13.83 21.51 4.66
C ARG A 104 15.14 21.89 4.00
N LYS A 105 15.26 23.17 3.65
CA LYS A 105 16.48 23.80 3.17
C LYS A 105 16.64 25.13 3.90
N ASP A 106 17.79 25.36 4.52
CA ASP A 106 18.06 26.56 5.33
C ASP A 106 16.93 26.84 6.34
N ASP A 107 16.51 25.81 7.08
CA ASP A 107 15.37 25.77 8.03
C ASP A 107 13.98 26.08 7.46
N ASN A 108 13.86 26.38 6.17
CA ASN A 108 12.57 26.59 5.50
C ASN A 108 12.05 25.28 4.93
N VAL A 109 10.77 24.99 5.19
CA VAL A 109 10.08 23.86 4.55
C VAL A 109 9.85 24.22 3.08
N THR A 110 10.47 23.48 2.18
CA THR A 110 10.41 23.71 0.74
C THR A 110 9.43 22.76 0.03
N GLN A 111 9.21 21.57 0.60
CA GLN A 111 8.29 20.57 0.05
C GLN A 111 7.71 19.73 1.18
N GLN A 112 6.46 19.33 1.06
CA GLN A 112 5.82 18.33 1.92
C GLN A 112 5.04 17.33 1.08
N GLY A 113 4.73 16.19 1.67
CA GLY A 113 3.84 15.22 1.04
C GLY A 113 3.33 14.14 1.98
N THR A 114 2.29 13.46 1.54
CA THR A 114 1.70 12.30 2.21
C THR A 114 1.58 11.16 1.22
N GLN A 115 1.96 9.96 1.65
CA GLN A 115 1.80 8.72 0.93
C GLN A 115 0.99 7.73 1.76
N ILE A 116 -0.01 7.11 1.15
CA ILE A 116 -0.80 6.02 1.73
C ILE A 116 -0.35 4.74 1.05
N ILE A 117 0.03 3.71 1.82
CA ILE A 117 0.48 2.40 1.33
C ILE A 117 -0.49 1.35 1.84
N GLY A 118 -1.02 0.52 0.94
CA GLY A 118 -2.09 -0.43 1.20
C GLY A 118 -1.98 -1.70 0.37
N TRP A 119 -2.68 -2.74 0.80
CA TRP A 119 -2.90 -3.95 0.01
C TRP A 119 -4.07 -3.75 -0.94
N ASP A 120 -3.87 -4.00 -2.24
CA ASP A 120 -4.94 -4.10 -3.23
C ASP A 120 -5.37 -5.56 -3.37
N PRO A 121 -6.54 -5.96 -2.82
CA PRO A 121 -6.99 -7.35 -2.90
C PRO A 121 -7.41 -7.76 -4.31
N ARG A 122 -7.69 -6.82 -5.22
CA ARG A 122 -8.08 -7.10 -6.60
C ARG A 122 -6.87 -7.46 -7.44
N SER A 123 -5.78 -6.68 -7.37
CA SER A 123 -4.54 -7.00 -8.09
C SER A 123 -3.57 -7.89 -7.30
N ARG A 124 -3.86 -8.13 -6.01
CA ARG A 124 -3.05 -8.95 -5.10
C ARG A 124 -1.62 -8.43 -4.97
N GLU A 125 -1.48 -7.11 -4.83
CA GLU A 125 -0.19 -6.44 -4.67
C GLU A 125 -0.28 -5.30 -3.65
N ILE A 126 0.89 -4.81 -3.19
CA ILE A 126 0.94 -3.60 -2.38
C ILE A 126 0.98 -2.40 -3.32
N ARG A 127 0.08 -1.44 -3.10
CA ARG A 127 0.02 -0.18 -3.83
C ARG A 127 0.21 1.01 -2.90
N SER A 128 0.60 2.13 -3.48
CA SER A 128 0.68 3.40 -2.77
C SER A 128 0.17 4.56 -3.59
N TRP A 129 -0.31 5.60 -2.92
CA TRP A 129 -0.70 6.88 -3.53
C TRP A 129 -0.01 8.02 -2.80
N SER A 130 0.55 8.95 -3.55
CA SER A 130 1.32 10.07 -3.04
C SER A 130 0.67 11.39 -3.46
N PHE A 131 0.65 12.35 -2.53
CA PHE A 131 0.14 13.71 -2.72
C PHE A 131 1.12 14.70 -2.11
N ASN A 132 1.54 15.69 -2.89
CA ASN A 132 2.59 16.62 -2.52
C ASN A 132 2.05 18.05 -2.42
N SER A 133 2.71 18.90 -1.63
CA SER A 133 2.28 20.29 -1.37
C SER A 133 2.35 21.21 -2.58
N ASP A 134 3.09 20.83 -3.61
CA ASP A 134 3.18 21.55 -4.89
C ASP A 134 2.02 21.20 -5.84
N GLY A 135 1.12 20.31 -5.42
CA GLY A 135 -0.01 19.84 -6.22
C GLY A 135 0.29 18.60 -7.07
N SER A 136 1.54 18.12 -7.08
CA SER A 136 1.86 16.85 -7.75
C SER A 136 1.28 15.66 -6.99
N PHE A 137 0.95 14.60 -7.73
CA PHE A 137 0.38 13.38 -7.15
C PHE A 137 0.72 12.18 -8.02
N GLY A 138 0.54 10.98 -7.48
CA GLY A 138 0.79 9.77 -8.24
C GLY A 138 0.49 8.50 -7.45
N ASP A 139 0.79 7.38 -8.07
CA ASP A 139 0.67 6.06 -7.47
C ASP A 139 1.93 5.22 -7.66
N GLY A 140 2.00 4.09 -6.97
CA GLY A 140 3.08 3.14 -7.14
C GLY A 140 2.70 1.73 -6.76
N VAL A 141 3.43 0.77 -7.33
CA VAL A 141 3.30 -0.66 -7.11
C VAL A 141 4.59 -1.16 -6.45
N TRP A 142 4.42 -1.91 -5.37
CA TRP A 142 5.51 -2.42 -4.54
C TRP A 142 5.66 -3.93 -4.72
N SER A 143 6.89 -4.36 -4.91
CA SER A 143 7.23 -5.78 -5.03
C SER A 143 8.46 -6.10 -4.19
N LYS A 144 8.44 -7.25 -3.51
CA LYS A 144 9.56 -7.70 -2.69
C LYS A 144 10.55 -8.44 -3.58
N ASN A 145 11.83 -8.08 -3.49
CA ASN A 145 12.93 -8.72 -4.20
C ASN A 145 14.06 -9.06 -3.21
N GLY A 146 14.08 -10.29 -2.71
CA GLY A 146 14.95 -10.66 -1.59
C GLY A 146 14.59 -9.86 -0.34
N ASP A 147 15.55 -9.10 0.19
CA ASP A 147 15.36 -8.20 1.32
C ASP A 147 14.96 -6.77 0.91
N ASP A 148 15.01 -6.47 -0.39
CA ASP A 148 14.70 -5.16 -0.95
C ASP A 148 13.23 -5.05 -1.37
N TRP A 149 12.75 -3.80 -1.41
CA TRP A 149 11.48 -3.43 -2.00
C TRP A 149 11.71 -2.64 -3.27
N LEU A 150 11.22 -3.16 -4.39
CA LEU A 150 11.19 -2.46 -5.66
C LEU A 150 9.84 -1.74 -5.79
N ILE A 151 9.88 -0.43 -6.02
CA ILE A 151 8.72 0.45 -6.11
C ILE A 151 8.71 1.09 -7.48
N ARG A 152 7.70 0.79 -8.29
CA ARG A 152 7.48 1.45 -9.58
C ARG A 152 6.39 2.49 -9.41
N SER A 153 6.67 3.75 -9.71
CA SER A 153 5.74 4.85 -9.54
C SER A 153 5.40 5.53 -10.86
N SER A 154 4.18 6.03 -10.95
CA SER A 154 3.70 6.95 -11.99
C SER A 154 3.19 8.21 -11.31
N GLN A 155 3.58 9.39 -11.80
CA GLN A 155 3.27 10.68 -11.18
C GLN A 155 2.85 11.72 -12.23
N THR A 156 1.95 12.61 -11.82
CA THR A 156 1.67 13.87 -12.50
C THR A 156 2.37 14.97 -11.70
N LEU A 157 3.34 15.64 -12.32
CA LEU A 157 4.07 16.77 -11.74
C LEU A 157 3.17 18.02 -11.63
N ALA A 158 3.59 18.99 -10.83
CA ALA A 158 2.84 20.23 -10.61
C ALA A 158 2.59 21.05 -11.90
N ASP A 159 3.46 20.88 -12.90
CA ASP A 159 3.33 21.49 -14.23
C ASP A 159 2.48 20.66 -15.23
N GLY A 160 1.91 19.55 -14.77
CA GLY A 160 1.07 18.66 -15.56
C GLY A 160 1.81 17.56 -16.33
N ARG A 161 3.14 17.55 -16.31
CA ARG A 161 3.93 16.51 -16.99
C ARG A 161 3.81 15.15 -16.30
N ALA A 162 3.87 14.09 -17.09
CA ALA A 162 3.96 12.72 -16.60
C ALA A 162 5.41 12.37 -16.23
N ALA A 163 5.59 11.72 -15.09
CA ALA A 163 6.87 11.18 -14.65
C ALA A 163 6.72 9.72 -14.22
N THR A 164 7.74 8.90 -14.46
CA THR A 164 7.82 7.52 -13.95
C THR A 164 9.10 7.33 -13.16
N GLY A 165 9.05 6.48 -12.14
CA GLY A 165 10.19 6.25 -11.25
C GLY A 165 10.29 4.78 -10.84
N THR A 166 11.51 4.29 -10.71
CA THR A 166 11.80 2.97 -10.12
C THR A 166 12.74 3.15 -8.95
N TYR A 167 12.23 2.89 -7.73
CA TYR A 167 12.98 2.99 -6.49
C TYR A 167 13.31 1.60 -5.95
N VAL A 168 14.49 1.48 -5.37
CA VAL A 168 14.89 0.34 -4.54
C VAL A 168 15.01 0.83 -3.11
N LEU A 169 14.22 0.24 -2.22
CA LEU A 169 14.22 0.51 -0.79
C LEU A 169 14.81 -0.70 -0.07
N THR A 170 15.96 -0.50 0.57
CA THR A 170 16.70 -1.53 1.27
C THR A 170 16.68 -1.25 2.76
N ARG A 171 16.25 -2.22 3.56
CA ARG A 171 16.44 -2.17 5.01
C ARG A 171 17.90 -2.53 5.31
N VAL A 172 18.66 -1.61 5.91
CA VAL A 172 20.05 -1.89 6.29
C VAL A 172 20.08 -2.59 7.65
N ASP A 173 19.40 -2.01 8.64
CA ASP A 173 19.25 -2.56 9.98
C ASP A 173 17.96 -2.02 10.64
N GLU A 174 17.88 -2.06 11.97
CA GLU A 174 16.73 -1.51 12.70
C GLU A 174 16.65 0.01 12.65
N ASN A 175 17.78 0.69 12.51
CA ASN A 175 17.92 2.14 12.62
C ASN A 175 18.31 2.82 11.30
N ALA A 176 18.51 2.07 10.22
CA ALA A 176 18.90 2.60 8.93
C ALA A 176 18.23 1.90 7.73
N MET A 177 17.94 2.69 6.70
CA MET A 177 17.50 2.22 5.39
C MET A 177 18.18 3.01 4.27
N GLN A 178 18.18 2.45 3.07
CA GLN A 178 18.66 3.12 1.87
C GLN A 178 17.54 3.22 0.85
N LEU A 179 17.47 4.36 0.17
CA LEU A 179 16.57 4.59 -0.95
C LEU A 179 17.42 4.95 -2.18
N LYS A 180 17.22 4.20 -3.26
CA LYS A 180 17.93 4.43 -4.53
C LYS A 180 16.92 4.59 -5.66
N LEU A 181 17.00 5.69 -6.39
CA LEU A 181 16.26 5.89 -7.63
C LEU A 181 17.10 5.33 -8.80
N ILE A 182 16.68 4.20 -9.35
CA ILE A 182 17.43 3.48 -10.40
C ILE A 182 16.91 3.73 -11.82
N GLY A 183 15.74 4.34 -11.95
CA GLY A 183 15.19 4.79 -13.22
C GLY A 183 14.21 5.93 -12.97
N HIS A 184 14.28 6.98 -13.78
CA HIS A 184 13.42 8.14 -13.67
C HIS A 184 13.26 8.75 -15.06
N GLU A 185 12.02 8.96 -15.48
CA GLU A 185 11.68 9.55 -16.77
C GLU A 185 10.67 10.67 -16.57
N ILE A 186 10.75 11.72 -17.39
CA ILE A 186 9.76 12.81 -17.46
C ILE A 186 9.37 12.97 -18.92
N GLU A 187 8.08 12.85 -19.25
CA GLU A 187 7.59 12.83 -20.64
C GLU A 187 8.31 11.78 -21.52
N GLY A 188 8.69 10.64 -20.92
CA GLY A 188 9.45 9.57 -21.57
C GLY A 188 10.95 9.83 -21.71
N GLU A 189 11.44 11.00 -21.28
CA GLU A 189 12.86 11.34 -21.34
C GLU A 189 13.60 10.93 -20.06
N PRO A 190 14.65 10.10 -20.15
CA PRO A 190 15.45 9.69 -19.00
C PRO A 190 16.09 10.86 -18.27
N GLN A 191 16.02 10.84 -16.94
CA GLN A 191 16.62 11.84 -16.08
C GLN A 191 18.00 11.38 -15.56
N PRO A 192 18.88 12.32 -15.17
CA PRO A 192 20.17 11.98 -14.58
C PRO A 192 20.04 11.08 -13.35
N ALA A 193 21.04 10.22 -13.16
CA ALA A 193 21.11 9.38 -11.98
C ALA A 193 21.18 10.23 -10.70
N SER A 194 20.42 9.82 -9.68
CA SER A 194 20.47 10.41 -8.34
C SER A 194 21.35 9.54 -7.43
N PRO A 195 22.08 10.13 -6.47
CA PRO A 195 22.84 9.35 -5.50
C PRO A 195 21.91 8.51 -4.63
N THR A 196 22.43 7.40 -4.10
CA THR A 196 21.71 6.63 -3.08
C THR A 196 21.58 7.49 -1.82
N VAL A 197 20.37 7.53 -1.28
CA VAL A 197 20.05 8.24 -0.05
C VAL A 197 20.09 7.27 1.12
N LYS A 198 20.79 7.64 2.20
CA LYS A 198 20.76 6.90 3.47
C LYS A 198 19.82 7.63 4.43
N VAL A 199 18.85 6.90 4.97
CA VAL A 199 17.89 7.43 5.93
C VAL A 199 18.10 6.73 7.27
N VAL A 200 18.18 7.50 8.34
CA VAL A 200 18.39 6.99 9.70
C VAL A 200 17.16 7.25 10.56
N ARG A 201 16.90 6.40 11.56
CA ARG A 201 15.83 6.66 12.53
C ARG A 201 16.13 7.92 13.31
N ALA A 202 15.10 8.74 13.52
CA ALA A 202 15.20 9.86 14.44
C ALA A 202 15.28 9.32 15.87
N THR A 203 16.35 9.65 16.59
CA THR A 203 16.38 9.54 18.04
C THR A 203 15.32 10.47 18.62
N GLU A 204 14.55 10.01 19.61
CA GLU A 204 13.65 10.89 20.36
C GLU A 204 14.48 12.04 20.96
N PRO A 205 14.09 13.32 20.78
CA PRO A 205 14.55 14.33 21.71
C PRO A 205 14.03 13.92 23.09
N ALA A 206 14.91 13.90 24.08
CA ALA A 206 14.55 13.64 25.47
C ALA A 206 13.29 14.46 25.82
N LYS A 207 12.27 13.80 26.38
CA LYS A 207 11.10 14.49 26.93
C LYS A 207 11.63 15.57 27.87
N ASN A 208 11.45 16.84 27.53
CA ASN A 208 11.68 17.93 28.45
C ASN A 208 10.85 17.65 29.71
N GLU A 209 11.53 17.37 30.81
CA GLU A 209 10.92 17.27 32.13
C GLU A 209 10.19 18.59 32.41
N THR A 210 8.86 18.52 32.46
CA THR A 210 8.05 19.61 32.99
C THR A 210 8.51 19.86 34.44
N PRO A 211 8.85 21.09 34.84
CA PRO A 211 9.21 21.34 36.23
C PRO A 211 8.00 21.02 37.11
N SER A 212 8.18 20.08 38.04
CA SER A 212 7.23 19.85 39.12
C SER A 212 7.08 21.15 39.91
N THR A 213 5.99 21.87 39.70
CA THR A 213 5.52 22.90 40.61
C THR A 213 5.01 22.23 41.87
N SER A 214 5.90 22.07 42.85
CA SER A 214 5.49 21.75 44.22
C SER A 214 4.89 23.01 44.84
N SER A 215 3.58 22.99 45.06
CA SER A 215 2.88 23.95 45.89
C SER A 215 3.39 23.92 47.34
N LYS A 216 3.51 25.09 47.95
CA LYS A 216 3.39 25.32 49.39
C LYS A 216 2.37 26.42 49.60
#